data_AF-A0A931WFY0-F1
#
_entry.id   AF-A0A931WFY0-F1
#
_cell.length_a   1.000
_cell.length_b   1.000
_cell.length_c   1.000
_cell.angle_alpha   90.00
_cell.angle_beta   90.00
_cell.angle_gamma   90.00
#
_symmetry.space_group_name_H-M   'P 1'
#
loop_
_entity.id
_entity.type
_entity.pdbx_description
1 polymer ?
#
loop_
_entity_poly.entity_id
_entity_poly.type
_entity_poly.pdbx_seq_one_letter_code
_entity_poly.pdbx_strand_id
1 'polypeptide(L)'
;MPCFSVVIPVFNEQENIAELYGRVSAALKNFGGDDEVIFVDDGSTDGTRRMLDDLHRSNQGRVKVIGLSRNFGHQAAITAGLKMASGDAVVTMDGDLQHPPEAIGQFVAKWNEGYEVVTGVRQNTQGQGFWKEINGRAAYWLISCLGGIHLPFGAADFRLIDRKVLEYIQRLEERHLFLRGLIPWLGFKQTTLEYTVAPRRHGRPKYTLARQINLALDGLISFSIYPLRLAIILGLAISAAGFCYACYALYTHFFSGRTVTGWTSLLVGVLLMGGVQLIVLGIMGEYLGRVYEEVKRRPSYVVERLLGFKSGGANS
;
A
#
# COMPACT_ATOMS: atom_id res chain seq x y z
N MET A 1 16.74 5.82 27.44
CA MET A 1 17.07 5.49 26.04
C MET A 1 15.78 5.13 25.34
N PRO A 2 15.61 5.48 24.06
CA PRO A 2 14.36 5.19 23.35
C PRO A 2 14.15 3.69 23.16
N CYS A 3 12.89 3.27 23.18
CA CYS A 3 12.48 1.91 22.88
C CYS A 3 12.27 1.74 21.37
N PHE A 4 12.84 0.69 20.76
CA PHE A 4 12.69 0.44 19.32
C PHE A 4 11.74 -0.74 19.05
N SER A 5 10.79 -0.58 18.13
CA SER A 5 9.99 -1.70 17.63
C SER A 5 10.38 -2.05 16.20
N VAL A 6 10.57 -3.33 15.90
CA VAL A 6 10.69 -3.80 14.51
C VAL A 6 9.50 -4.67 14.18
N VAL A 7 8.69 -4.23 13.21
CA VAL A 7 7.48 -4.92 12.75
C VAL A 7 7.79 -5.66 11.45
N ILE A 8 7.56 -6.98 11.45
CA ILE A 8 7.92 -7.87 10.34
C ILE A 8 6.71 -8.73 9.96
N PRO A 9 5.97 -8.41 8.88
CA PRO A 9 4.96 -9.31 8.32
C PRO A 9 5.62 -10.54 7.68
N VAL A 10 5.08 -11.72 7.94
CA VAL A 10 5.55 -12.99 7.39
C VAL A 10 4.39 -13.84 6.89
N PHE A 11 4.59 -14.54 5.77
CA PHE A 11 3.63 -15.48 5.21
C PHE A 11 4.35 -16.59 4.44
N ASN A 12 4.40 -17.78 5.04
CA ASN A 12 5.15 -18.93 4.55
C ASN A 12 6.63 -18.61 4.31
N GLU A 13 7.33 -18.24 5.38
CA GLU A 13 8.72 -17.77 5.38
C GLU A 13 9.61 -18.60 6.33
N GLN A 14 9.26 -19.86 6.59
CA GLN A 14 9.94 -20.72 7.58
C GLN A 14 11.48 -20.77 7.39
N GLU A 15 11.96 -20.72 6.15
CA GLU A 15 13.39 -20.79 5.81
C GLU A 15 14.15 -19.49 6.20
N ASN A 16 13.45 -18.37 6.33
CA ASN A 16 14.04 -17.04 6.52
C ASN A 16 14.03 -16.57 7.99
N ILE A 17 13.10 -17.08 8.82
CA ILE A 17 12.84 -16.57 10.18
C ILE A 17 14.10 -16.54 11.06
N ALA A 18 14.86 -17.64 11.09
CA ALA A 18 16.02 -17.76 11.98
C ALA A 18 17.16 -16.80 11.60
N GLU A 19 17.50 -16.72 10.30
CA GLU A 19 18.52 -15.80 9.79
C GLU A 19 18.08 -14.34 9.99
N LEU A 20 16.83 -14.04 9.68
CA LEU A 20 16.26 -12.70 9.81
C LEU A 20 16.32 -12.19 11.24
N TYR A 21 15.87 -12.98 12.22
CA TYR A 21 15.95 -12.59 13.62
C TYR A 21 17.40 -12.40 14.08
N GLY A 22 18.31 -13.28 13.67
CA GLY A 22 19.73 -13.15 14.00
C GLY A 22 20.31 -11.81 13.55
N ARG A 23 20.03 -11.41 12.30
CA ARG A 23 20.50 -10.14 11.71
C ARG A 23 19.82 -8.91 12.33
N VAL A 24 18.51 -8.96 12.55
CA VAL A 24 17.77 -7.87 13.23
C VAL A 24 18.27 -7.69 14.66
N SER A 25 18.42 -8.78 15.40
CA SER A 25 18.95 -8.77 16.76
C SER A 25 20.36 -8.17 16.84
N ALA A 26 21.24 -8.53 15.90
CA ALA A 26 22.58 -7.95 15.80
C ALA A 26 22.56 -6.46 15.46
N ALA A 27 21.68 -6.02 14.56
CA ALA A 27 21.53 -4.61 14.22
C ALA A 27 21.06 -3.79 15.42
N LEU A 28 20.08 -4.30 16.19
CA LEU A 28 19.49 -3.60 17.33
C LEU A 28 20.41 -3.52 18.55
N LYS A 29 21.30 -4.50 18.76
CA LYS A 29 22.28 -4.50 19.88
C LYS A 29 23.13 -3.23 19.94
N ASN A 30 23.36 -2.58 18.79
CA ASN A 30 24.20 -1.40 18.70
C ASN A 30 23.57 -0.13 19.30
N PHE A 31 22.27 -0.11 19.62
CA PHE A 31 21.57 1.08 20.09
C PHE A 31 21.38 1.14 21.62
N GLY A 32 21.67 0.05 22.35
CA GLY A 32 21.73 0.00 23.81
C GLY A 32 20.43 0.26 24.59
N GLY A 33 19.32 0.54 23.90
CA GLY A 33 17.98 0.73 24.48
C GLY A 33 17.17 -0.57 24.51
N ASP A 34 15.98 -0.50 25.13
CA ASP A 34 15.00 -1.57 25.06
C ASP A 34 14.51 -1.72 23.61
N ASP A 35 14.30 -2.95 23.17
CA ASP A 35 13.78 -3.22 21.84
C ASP A 35 12.77 -4.36 21.83
N GLU A 36 11.85 -4.32 20.88
CA GLU A 36 10.89 -5.37 20.61
C GLU A 36 10.88 -5.74 19.12
N VAL A 37 10.76 -7.03 18.84
CA VAL A 37 10.61 -7.54 17.48
C VAL A 37 9.24 -8.19 17.37
N ILE A 38 8.35 -7.57 16.59
CA ILE A 38 6.97 -7.98 16.39
C ILE A 38 6.86 -8.70 15.05
N PHE A 39 6.70 -10.01 15.09
CA PHE A 39 6.35 -10.80 13.91
C PHE A 39 4.85 -10.85 13.74
N VAL A 40 4.37 -10.56 12.52
CA VAL A 40 2.95 -10.68 12.17
C VAL A 40 2.78 -11.81 11.16
N ASP A 41 2.27 -12.94 11.63
CA ASP A 41 1.97 -14.10 10.80
C ASP A 41 0.62 -13.91 10.09
N ASP A 42 0.66 -13.69 8.78
CA ASP A 42 -0.51 -13.46 7.91
C ASP A 42 -1.17 -14.79 7.50
N GLY A 43 -1.44 -15.64 8.49
CA GLY A 43 -2.10 -16.94 8.32
C GLY A 43 -1.27 -17.97 7.56
N SER A 44 0.02 -18.13 7.91
CA SER A 44 0.90 -19.13 7.27
C SER A 44 0.37 -20.56 7.42
N THR A 45 0.66 -21.38 6.42
CA THR A 45 0.26 -22.79 6.31
C THR A 45 1.43 -23.76 6.43
N ASP A 46 2.66 -23.25 6.53
CA ASP A 46 3.89 -24.02 6.70
C ASP A 46 4.39 -24.01 8.16
N GLY A 47 5.67 -24.34 8.39
CA GLY A 47 6.29 -24.34 9.71
C GLY A 47 6.53 -22.96 10.34
N THR A 48 6.24 -21.85 9.64
CA THR A 48 6.51 -20.48 10.12
C THR A 48 5.89 -20.23 11.49
N ARG A 49 4.62 -20.62 11.67
CA ARG A 49 3.87 -20.47 12.93
C ARG A 49 4.59 -21.11 14.11
N ARG A 50 5.09 -22.34 13.95
CA ARG A 50 5.82 -23.08 14.99
C ARG A 50 7.16 -22.40 15.30
N MET A 51 7.90 -21.99 14.28
CA MET A 51 9.19 -21.32 14.45
C MET A 51 9.08 -20.00 15.20
N LEU A 52 8.03 -19.21 14.93
CA LEU A 52 7.74 -17.98 15.67
C LEU A 52 7.45 -18.25 17.15
N ASP A 53 6.72 -19.32 17.46
CA ASP A 53 6.41 -19.69 18.84
C ASP A 53 7.66 -20.17 19.60
N ASP A 54 8.54 -20.91 18.93
CA ASP A 54 9.84 -21.33 19.47
C ASP A 54 10.76 -20.12 19.70
N LEU A 55 10.76 -19.17 18.76
CA LEU A 55 11.53 -17.93 18.84
C LEU A 55 11.06 -17.04 19.99
N HIS A 56 9.74 -16.88 20.15
CA HIS A 56 9.13 -16.17 21.27
C HIS A 56 9.51 -16.81 22.61
N ARG A 57 9.37 -18.14 22.73
CA ARG A 57 9.73 -18.88 23.95
C ARG A 57 11.19 -18.71 24.35
N SER A 58 12.09 -18.65 23.37
CA SER A 58 13.53 -18.50 23.62
C SER A 58 13.94 -17.04 23.92
N ASN A 59 13.09 -16.07 23.63
CA ASN A 59 13.38 -14.63 23.73
C ASN A 59 12.22 -13.86 24.39
N GLN A 60 11.69 -14.41 25.49
CA GLN A 60 10.56 -13.82 26.21
C GLN A 60 10.84 -12.38 26.61
N GLY A 61 9.84 -11.50 26.42
CA GLY A 61 9.94 -10.06 26.69
C GLY A 61 10.37 -9.22 25.49
N ARG A 62 11.17 -9.78 24.57
CA ARG A 62 11.68 -9.07 23.38
C ARG A 62 10.94 -9.43 22.09
N VAL A 63 10.75 -10.72 21.83
CA VAL A 63 10.04 -11.19 20.63
C VAL A 63 8.56 -11.27 20.92
N LYS A 64 7.74 -10.68 20.07
CA LYS A 64 6.27 -10.71 20.13
C LYS A 64 5.71 -11.26 18.82
N VAL A 65 4.57 -11.93 18.90
CA VAL A 65 3.95 -12.57 17.73
C VAL A 65 2.47 -12.23 17.67
N ILE A 66 2.02 -11.75 16.51
CA ILE A 66 0.62 -11.54 16.16
C ILE A 66 0.28 -12.58 15.10
N GLY A 67 -0.58 -13.54 15.41
CA GLY A 67 -1.10 -14.47 14.41
C GLY A 67 -2.47 -14.03 13.93
N LEU A 68 -2.60 -13.75 12.65
CA LEU A 68 -3.88 -13.45 12.01
C LEU A 68 -4.62 -14.76 11.71
N SER A 69 -5.97 -14.71 11.76
CA SER A 69 -6.82 -15.89 11.60
C SER A 69 -6.81 -16.52 10.21
N ARG A 70 -6.33 -15.78 9.21
CA ARG A 70 -6.13 -16.21 7.82
C ARG A 70 -5.20 -15.22 7.12
N ASN A 71 -4.91 -15.48 5.86
CA ASN A 71 -4.26 -14.49 5.01
C ASN A 71 -5.21 -13.31 4.72
N PHE A 72 -4.84 -12.11 5.18
CA PHE A 72 -5.48 -10.82 4.89
C PHE A 72 -4.63 -9.96 3.94
N GLY A 73 -3.36 -10.29 3.77
CA GLY A 73 -2.45 -9.61 2.88
C GLY A 73 -1.46 -8.70 3.61
N HIS A 74 -0.42 -8.32 2.88
CA HIS A 74 0.76 -7.67 3.43
C HIS A 74 0.48 -6.34 4.18
N GLN A 75 -0.36 -5.45 3.62
CA GLN A 75 -0.68 -4.17 4.26
C GLN A 75 -1.48 -4.35 5.55
N ALA A 76 -2.39 -5.34 5.60
CA ALA A 76 -3.16 -5.66 6.80
C ALA A 76 -2.24 -6.19 7.92
N ALA A 77 -1.28 -7.05 7.57
CA ALA A 77 -0.28 -7.56 8.51
C ALA A 77 0.63 -6.45 9.07
N ILE A 78 1.15 -5.56 8.21
CA ILE A 78 1.92 -4.39 8.68
C ILE A 78 1.08 -3.52 9.61
N THR A 79 -0.16 -3.23 9.22
CA THR A 79 -1.08 -2.42 10.02
C THR A 79 -1.31 -3.05 11.41
N ALA A 80 -1.55 -4.35 11.48
CA ALA A 80 -1.73 -5.05 12.75
C ALA A 80 -0.50 -4.91 13.65
N GLY A 81 0.70 -5.04 13.08
CA GLY A 81 1.95 -4.83 13.81
C GLY A 81 2.13 -3.39 14.29
N LEU A 82 1.90 -2.40 13.42
CA LEU A 82 1.97 -0.98 13.78
C LEU A 82 0.95 -0.61 14.88
N LYS A 83 -0.27 -1.16 14.83
CA LYS A 83 -1.30 -0.91 15.83
C LYS A 83 -0.96 -1.44 17.22
N MET A 84 -0.07 -2.42 17.32
CA MET A 84 0.35 -3.02 18.60
C MET A 84 1.79 -2.67 18.99
N ALA A 85 2.53 -1.96 18.13
CA ALA A 85 3.88 -1.50 18.42
C ALA A 85 3.88 -0.42 19.51
N SER A 86 4.86 -0.51 20.40
CA SER A 86 4.93 0.32 21.61
C SER A 86 6.19 1.19 21.71
N GLY A 87 7.15 1.02 20.80
CA GLY A 87 8.40 1.77 20.77
C GLY A 87 8.24 3.26 20.44
N ASP A 88 9.29 4.01 20.74
CA ASP A 88 9.48 5.42 20.40
C ASP A 88 9.82 5.61 18.93
N ALA A 89 10.42 4.60 18.30
CA ALA A 89 10.64 4.52 16.86
C ALA A 89 10.31 3.10 16.37
N VAL A 90 9.56 3.02 15.28
CA VAL A 90 9.09 1.75 14.71
C VAL A 90 9.67 1.57 13.32
N VAL A 91 10.40 0.49 13.11
CA VAL A 91 10.88 0.06 11.80
C VAL A 91 9.96 -1.01 11.23
N THR A 92 9.42 -0.83 10.04
CA THR A 92 8.73 -1.91 9.31
C THR A 92 9.67 -2.50 8.27
N MET A 93 9.70 -3.83 8.10
CA MET A 93 10.51 -4.48 7.07
C MET A 93 9.94 -5.84 6.65
N ASP A 94 10.28 -6.32 5.44
CA ASP A 94 9.76 -7.59 4.90
C ASP A 94 10.50 -8.81 5.49
N GLY A 95 9.79 -9.92 5.61
CA GLY A 95 10.32 -11.19 6.11
C GLY A 95 11.24 -11.97 5.17
N ASP A 96 11.47 -11.51 3.95
CA ASP A 96 12.14 -12.27 2.88
C ASP A 96 13.65 -11.96 2.72
N LEU A 97 14.24 -11.28 3.71
CA LEU A 97 15.65 -10.85 3.74
C LEU A 97 16.08 -9.87 2.63
N GLN A 98 15.17 -9.36 1.80
CA GLN A 98 15.52 -8.32 0.81
C GLN A 98 15.87 -6.98 1.46
N HIS A 99 15.31 -6.71 2.63
CA HIS A 99 15.60 -5.50 3.41
C HIS A 99 16.76 -5.79 4.35
N PRO A 100 17.92 -5.12 4.20
CA PRO A 100 19.08 -5.36 5.05
C PRO A 100 18.82 -4.81 6.45
N PRO A 101 18.74 -5.66 7.50
CA PRO A 101 18.58 -5.18 8.88
C PRO A 101 19.71 -4.24 9.32
N GLU A 102 20.89 -4.37 8.71
CA GLU A 102 22.05 -3.52 9.00
C GLU A 102 21.81 -2.05 8.66
N ALA A 103 20.89 -1.77 7.72
CA ALA A 103 20.52 -0.39 7.39
C ALA A 103 19.78 0.31 8.54
N ILE A 104 19.20 -0.42 9.50
CA ILE A 104 18.45 0.16 10.64
C ILE A 104 19.27 1.26 11.34
N GLY A 105 20.59 1.11 11.47
CA GLY A 105 21.43 2.14 12.07
C GLY A 105 21.45 3.47 11.31
N GLN A 106 21.36 3.41 9.99
CA GLN A 106 21.25 4.62 9.16
C GLN A 106 19.86 5.26 9.28
N PHE A 107 18.80 4.45 9.40
CA PHE A 107 17.46 4.98 9.70
C PHE A 107 17.45 5.70 11.05
N VAL A 108 18.03 5.09 12.10
CA VAL A 108 18.12 5.68 13.44
C VAL A 108 18.96 6.96 13.43
N ALA A 109 20.08 6.98 12.68
CA ALA A 109 20.88 8.19 12.53
C ALA A 109 20.06 9.35 11.93
N LYS A 110 19.29 9.09 10.87
CA LYS A 110 18.39 10.09 10.27
C LYS A 110 17.27 10.50 11.22
N TRP A 111 16.71 9.57 11.98
CA TRP A 111 15.72 9.91 13.01
C TRP A 111 16.32 10.85 14.08
N ASN A 112 17.55 10.59 14.53
CA ASN A 112 18.27 11.47 15.46
C ASN A 112 18.60 12.86 14.88
N GLU A 113 18.67 13.02 13.55
CA GLU A 113 18.74 14.34 12.88
C GLU A 113 17.39 15.11 12.94
N GLY A 114 16.37 14.51 13.55
CA GLY A 114 15.04 15.09 13.72
C GLY A 114 14.12 14.89 12.51
N TYR A 115 14.30 13.82 11.74
CA TYR A 115 13.30 13.37 10.76
C TYR A 115 12.30 12.43 11.43
N GLU A 116 11.01 12.67 11.23
CA GLU A 116 9.94 11.88 11.85
C GLU A 116 9.61 10.61 11.04
N VAL A 117 9.93 10.62 9.74
CA VAL A 117 9.77 9.47 8.84
C VAL A 117 11.03 9.30 8.00
N VAL A 118 11.57 8.09 7.96
CA VAL A 118 12.71 7.75 7.10
C VAL A 118 12.30 6.56 6.23
N THR A 119 12.22 6.74 4.91
CA THR A 119 11.75 5.70 3.99
C THR A 119 12.90 5.12 3.16
N GLY A 120 13.01 3.80 3.14
CA GLY A 120 13.95 3.05 2.33
C GLY A 120 13.55 3.10 0.86
N VAL A 121 14.49 3.54 0.02
CA VAL A 121 14.36 3.53 -1.44
C VAL A 121 15.37 2.55 -2.00
N ARG A 122 14.89 1.64 -2.85
CA ARG A 122 15.77 0.66 -3.49
C ARG A 122 16.71 1.39 -4.46
N GLN A 123 18.01 1.24 -4.25
CA GLN A 123 18.99 1.72 -5.23
C GLN A 123 18.87 0.85 -6.49
N ASN A 124 18.75 1.50 -7.65
CA ASN A 124 18.60 0.81 -8.93
C ASN A 124 19.81 -0.10 -9.18
N THR A 125 19.64 -1.42 -9.05
CA THR A 125 20.61 -2.40 -9.54
C THR A 125 20.56 -2.38 -11.06
N GLN A 126 21.71 -2.15 -11.71
CA GLN A 126 21.84 -2.24 -13.17
C GLN A 126 21.23 -3.57 -13.67
N GLY A 127 20.27 -3.49 -14.61
CA GLY A 127 19.66 -4.67 -15.25
C GLY A 127 18.14 -4.79 -15.18
N GLN A 128 17.42 -3.85 -14.56
CA GLN A 128 15.96 -3.78 -14.73
C GLN A 128 15.64 -3.23 -16.12
N GLY A 129 14.92 -4.01 -16.95
CA GLY A 129 14.61 -3.62 -18.32
C GLY A 129 13.93 -2.25 -18.40
N PHE A 130 14.41 -1.41 -19.31
CA PHE A 130 13.98 -0.02 -19.56
C PHE A 130 12.46 0.20 -19.49
N TRP A 131 11.67 -0.72 -20.05
CA TRP A 131 10.20 -0.65 -20.04
C TRP A 131 9.56 -0.82 -18.64
N LYS A 132 10.15 -1.62 -17.74
CA LYS A 132 9.67 -1.73 -16.35
C LYS A 132 9.95 -0.45 -15.57
N GLU A 133 11.08 0.20 -15.83
CA GLU A 133 11.45 1.44 -15.18
C GLU A 133 10.55 2.60 -15.62
N ILE A 134 10.27 2.71 -16.93
CA ILE A 134 9.34 3.73 -17.45
C ILE A 134 7.93 3.54 -16.90
N ASN A 135 7.38 2.33 -16.97
CA ASN A 135 6.02 2.07 -16.46
C ASN A 135 5.91 2.31 -14.96
N GLY A 136 6.93 1.92 -14.18
CA GLY A 136 6.97 2.18 -12.76
C GLY A 136 7.02 3.68 -12.45
N ARG A 137 7.88 4.44 -13.13
CA ARG A 137 7.98 5.90 -12.94
C ARG A 137 6.70 6.61 -13.35
N ALA A 138 6.05 6.19 -14.44
CA ALA A 138 4.78 6.75 -14.89
C ALA A 138 3.66 6.50 -13.88
N ALA A 139 3.54 5.29 -13.32
CA ALA A 139 2.55 4.99 -12.29
C ALA A 139 2.77 5.83 -11.02
N TYR A 140 4.02 5.96 -10.56
CA TYR A 140 4.36 6.79 -9.39
C TYR A 140 4.13 8.28 -9.64
N TRP A 141 4.45 8.77 -10.83
CA TRP A 141 4.17 10.15 -11.23
C TRP A 141 2.66 10.42 -11.26
N LEU A 142 1.87 9.47 -11.80
CA LEU A 142 0.43 9.60 -11.90
C LEU A 142 -0.23 9.62 -10.51
N ILE A 143 0.21 8.74 -9.59
CA ILE A 143 -0.22 8.78 -8.19
C ILE A 143 0.21 10.08 -7.52
N SER A 144 1.42 10.57 -7.78
CA SER A 144 1.92 11.79 -7.14
C SER A 144 1.19 13.04 -7.60
N CYS A 145 0.92 13.16 -8.90
CA CYS A 145 0.17 14.27 -9.49
C CYS A 145 -1.33 14.23 -9.13
N LEU A 146 -1.94 13.04 -9.11
CA LEU A 146 -3.38 12.90 -8.90
C LEU A 146 -3.77 12.75 -7.42
N GLY A 147 -2.85 12.29 -6.58
CA GLY A 147 -3.02 12.17 -5.13
C GLY A 147 -2.51 13.39 -4.35
N GLY A 148 -1.74 14.29 -4.98
CA GLY A 148 -1.17 15.47 -4.32
C GLY A 148 -0.07 15.14 -3.30
N ILE A 149 0.56 13.97 -3.43
CA ILE A 149 1.49 13.40 -2.46
C ILE A 149 2.78 13.01 -3.19
N HIS A 150 3.95 13.39 -2.69
CA HIS A 150 5.22 12.97 -3.28
C HIS A 150 5.60 11.54 -2.85
N LEU A 151 5.45 10.55 -3.74
CA LEU A 151 6.02 9.22 -3.53
C LEU A 151 7.38 9.11 -4.24
N PRO A 152 8.48 8.86 -3.51
CA PRO A 152 9.76 8.57 -4.14
C PRO A 152 9.68 7.23 -4.90
N PHE A 153 10.14 7.22 -6.15
CA PHE A 153 10.17 6.01 -6.98
C PHE A 153 11.04 4.94 -6.31
N GLY A 154 10.54 3.71 -6.21
CA GLY A 154 11.25 2.62 -5.53
C GLY A 154 11.12 2.62 -4.01
N ALA A 155 10.22 3.44 -3.44
CA ALA A 155 9.85 3.37 -2.03
C ALA A 155 9.36 1.97 -1.66
N ALA A 156 10.00 1.38 -0.66
CA ALA A 156 9.61 0.09 -0.10
C ALA A 156 8.72 0.27 1.14
N ASP A 157 8.16 -0.83 1.63
CA ASP A 157 7.59 -0.89 2.98
C ASP A 157 8.68 -1.07 4.06
N PHE A 158 9.93 -0.72 3.71
CA PHE A 158 11.06 -0.56 4.63
C PHE A 158 11.14 0.89 5.10
N ARG A 159 10.77 1.18 6.35
CA ARG A 159 10.76 2.56 6.87
C ARG A 159 10.91 2.59 8.38
N LEU A 160 11.40 3.71 8.89
CA LEU A 160 11.35 4.08 10.29
C LEU A 160 10.29 5.19 10.47
N ILE A 161 9.45 5.02 11.48
CA ILE A 161 8.36 5.91 11.85
C ILE A 161 8.53 6.33 13.31
N ASP A 162 8.57 7.63 13.58
CA ASP A 162 8.58 8.19 14.93
C ASP A 162 7.26 7.90 15.68
N ARG A 163 7.34 7.81 17.02
CA ARG A 163 6.18 7.63 17.91
C ARG A 163 5.01 8.53 17.59
N LYS A 164 5.28 9.81 17.35
CA LYS A 164 4.25 10.80 17.05
C LYS A 164 3.47 10.41 15.81
N VAL A 165 4.17 10.00 14.75
CA VAL A 165 3.55 9.56 13.49
C VAL A 165 2.78 8.25 13.69
N LEU A 166 3.35 7.31 14.45
CA LEU A 166 2.71 6.04 14.80
C LEU A 166 1.35 6.26 15.48
N GLU A 167 1.27 7.17 16.45
CA GLU A 167 0.04 7.47 17.18
C GLU A 167 -1.08 7.99 16.27
N TYR A 168 -0.75 8.76 15.22
CA TYR A 168 -1.74 9.14 14.20
C TYR A 168 -2.19 7.93 13.38
N ILE A 169 -1.26 7.09 12.92
CA ILE A 169 -1.59 5.86 12.17
C ILE A 169 -2.49 4.93 12.99
N GLN A 170 -2.23 4.81 14.29
CA GLN A 170 -3.03 3.98 15.20
C GLN A 170 -4.48 4.45 15.34
N ARG A 171 -4.72 5.77 15.22
CA ARG A 171 -6.05 6.39 15.29
C ARG A 171 -6.81 6.36 13.96
N LEU A 172 -6.16 5.99 12.85
CA LEU A 172 -6.84 5.88 11.57
C LEU A 172 -7.81 4.68 11.60
N GLU A 173 -9.06 4.98 11.26
CA GLU A 173 -10.15 4.01 11.16
C GLU A 173 -10.33 3.46 9.73
N GLU A 174 -9.56 4.01 8.76
CA GLU A 174 -9.60 3.60 7.36
C GLU A 174 -9.38 2.09 7.20
N ARG A 175 -10.22 1.44 6.38
CA ARG A 175 -10.12 -0.02 6.19
C ARG A 175 -8.95 -0.44 5.32
N HIS A 176 -8.67 0.33 4.27
CA HIS A 176 -7.60 0.06 3.32
C HIS A 176 -6.47 1.07 3.48
N LEU A 177 -5.70 0.90 4.56
CA LEU A 177 -4.53 1.73 4.83
C LEU A 177 -3.45 1.45 3.80
N PHE A 178 -3.40 2.28 2.75
CA PHE A 178 -2.28 2.31 1.84
C PHE A 178 -1.18 3.19 2.45
N LEU A 179 -0.35 2.57 3.30
CA LEU A 179 0.65 3.27 4.09
C LEU A 179 1.66 4.04 3.23
N ARG A 180 1.88 3.64 1.98
CA ARG A 180 2.77 4.35 1.05
C ARG A 180 2.24 5.73 0.66
N GLY A 181 0.93 5.90 0.57
CA GLY A 181 0.27 7.19 0.30
C GLY A 181 -0.07 7.95 1.58
N LEU A 182 -0.51 7.26 2.63
CA LEU A 182 -0.91 7.90 3.88
C LEU A 182 0.26 8.56 4.62
N ILE A 183 1.43 7.91 4.67
CA ILE A 183 2.55 8.47 5.42
C ILE A 183 3.01 9.82 4.84
N PRO A 184 3.19 9.97 3.52
CA PRO A 184 3.52 11.29 2.99
C PRO A 184 2.34 12.28 3.03
N TRP A 185 1.09 11.81 3.02
CA TRP A 185 -0.10 12.65 3.25
C TRP A 185 -0.16 13.26 4.67
N LEU A 186 0.31 12.55 5.70
CA LEU A 186 0.36 13.06 7.07
C LEU A 186 1.24 14.32 7.24
N GLY A 187 2.14 14.60 6.29
CA GLY A 187 2.86 15.89 6.22
C GLY A 187 3.99 16.09 7.25
N PHE A 188 4.37 15.05 8.00
CA PHE A 188 5.51 15.08 8.92
C PHE A 188 6.85 15.27 8.18
N LYS A 189 7.93 15.57 8.91
CA LYS A 189 9.26 15.77 8.32
C LYS A 189 9.85 14.42 7.87
N GLN A 190 10.00 14.24 6.56
CA GLN A 190 10.39 12.96 5.95
C GLN A 190 11.70 13.06 5.20
N THR A 191 12.43 11.96 5.14
CA THR A 191 13.60 11.78 4.27
C THR A 191 13.63 10.38 3.69
N THR A 192 14.42 10.21 2.64
CA THR A 192 14.69 8.91 2.04
C THR A 192 16.08 8.41 2.42
N LEU A 193 16.23 7.10 2.49
CA LEU A 193 17.51 6.42 2.63
C LEU A 193 17.64 5.39 1.50
N GLU A 194 18.70 5.48 0.71
CA GLU A 194 18.97 4.47 -0.31
C GLU A 194 19.53 3.19 0.31
N TYR A 195 19.06 2.04 -0.16
CA TYR A 195 19.61 0.74 0.24
C TYR A 195 19.76 -0.20 -0.96
N THR A 196 20.78 -1.04 -0.89
CA THR A 196 21.02 -2.10 -1.88
C THR A 196 20.25 -3.34 -1.46
N VAL A 197 19.42 -3.86 -2.38
CA VAL A 197 18.64 -5.07 -2.14
C VAL A 197 19.57 -6.28 -2.15
N ALA A 198 19.54 -7.09 -1.08
CA ALA A 198 20.24 -8.36 -1.08
C ALA A 198 19.56 -9.34 -2.07
N PRO A 199 20.32 -10.18 -2.80
CA PRO A 199 19.72 -11.20 -3.66
C PRO A 199 18.83 -12.12 -2.81
N ARG A 200 17.59 -12.34 -3.25
CA ARG A 200 16.63 -13.19 -2.54
C ARG A 200 17.20 -14.62 -2.44
N ARG A 201 17.48 -15.08 -1.22
CA ARG A 201 18.07 -16.41 -0.96
C ARG A 201 17.05 -17.54 -1.09
N HIS A 202 15.80 -17.31 -0.67
CA HIS A 202 14.73 -18.31 -0.64
C HIS A 202 13.40 -17.73 -1.17
N GLY A 203 12.60 -18.56 -1.84
CA GLY A 203 11.23 -18.23 -2.29
C GLY A 203 11.08 -17.77 -3.75
N ARG A 204 9.90 -18.01 -4.33
CA ARG A 204 9.54 -17.58 -5.70
C ARG A 204 9.01 -16.13 -5.72
N PRO A 205 9.25 -15.33 -6.79
CA PRO A 205 8.68 -14.00 -6.91
C PRO A 205 7.15 -14.03 -6.95
N LYS A 206 6.52 -13.60 -5.85
CA LYS A 206 5.06 -13.50 -5.71
C LYS A 206 4.45 -12.25 -6.40
N TYR A 207 5.24 -11.35 -6.99
CA TYR A 207 4.76 -10.13 -7.64
C TYR A 207 4.60 -10.29 -9.17
N THR A 208 3.36 -10.34 -9.65
CA THR A 208 3.01 -10.37 -11.09
C THR A 208 2.71 -8.95 -11.60
N LEU A 209 2.83 -8.73 -12.93
CA LEU A 209 2.48 -7.44 -13.57
C LEU A 209 1.03 -7.03 -13.27
N ALA A 210 0.09 -7.99 -13.28
CA ALA A 210 -1.32 -7.73 -12.94
C ALA A 210 -1.50 -7.16 -11.52
N ARG A 211 -0.73 -7.67 -10.54
CA ARG A 211 -0.75 -7.13 -9.16
C ARG A 211 -0.20 -5.71 -9.09
N GLN A 212 0.80 -5.36 -9.90
CA GLN A 212 1.33 -3.99 -9.95
C GLN A 212 0.31 -3.00 -10.51
N ILE A 213 -0.41 -3.39 -11.57
CA ILE A 213 -1.47 -2.56 -12.15
C ILE A 213 -2.61 -2.38 -11.15
N ASN A 214 -3.06 -3.45 -10.50
CA ASN A 214 -4.10 -3.36 -9.47
C ASN A 214 -3.68 -2.47 -8.30
N LEU A 215 -2.44 -2.60 -7.81
CA LEU A 215 -1.93 -1.74 -6.74
C LEU A 215 -1.90 -0.25 -7.14
N ALA A 216 -1.52 0.04 -8.39
CA ALA A 216 -1.50 1.41 -8.91
C ALA A 216 -2.92 1.98 -9.06
N LEU A 217 -3.87 1.17 -9.55
CA LEU A 217 -5.28 1.53 -9.64
C LEU A 217 -5.89 1.75 -8.25
N ASP A 218 -5.60 0.87 -7.28
CA ASP A 218 -6.05 1.00 -5.90
C ASP A 218 -5.51 2.28 -5.25
N GLY A 219 -4.23 2.57 -5.43
CA GLY A 219 -3.63 3.83 -4.98
C GLY A 219 -4.26 5.05 -5.67
N LEU A 220 -4.53 4.97 -6.97
CA LEU A 220 -5.18 6.07 -7.69
C LEU A 220 -6.60 6.32 -7.18
N ILE A 221 -7.41 5.26 -7.04
CA ILE A 221 -8.82 5.39 -6.67
C ILE A 221 -8.98 5.74 -5.18
N SER A 222 -8.14 5.19 -4.29
CA SER A 222 -8.18 5.49 -2.86
C SER A 222 -7.85 6.95 -2.55
N PHE A 223 -6.87 7.54 -3.25
CA PHE A 223 -6.35 8.88 -2.91
C PHE A 223 -6.83 9.98 -3.85
N SER A 224 -7.58 9.64 -4.90
CA SER A 224 -7.92 10.59 -5.95
C SER A 224 -9.39 10.50 -6.34
N ILE A 225 -10.08 11.64 -6.33
CA ILE A 225 -11.41 11.80 -6.92
C ILE A 225 -11.32 12.17 -8.42
N TYR A 226 -10.10 12.31 -8.96
CA TYR A 226 -9.86 12.73 -10.34
C TYR A 226 -10.43 11.76 -11.38
N PRO A 227 -10.37 10.42 -11.25
CA PRO A 227 -11.04 9.51 -12.17
C PRO A 227 -12.54 9.80 -12.31
N LEU A 228 -13.21 10.09 -11.19
CA LEU A 228 -14.63 10.49 -11.18
C LEU A 228 -14.84 11.84 -11.88
N ARG A 229 -13.98 12.84 -11.62
CA ARG A 229 -14.05 14.15 -12.28
C ARG A 229 -13.82 14.05 -13.79
N LEU A 230 -12.89 13.22 -14.23
CA LEU A 230 -12.63 12.97 -15.65
C LEU A 230 -13.87 12.34 -16.32
N ALA A 231 -14.52 11.38 -15.66
CA ALA A 231 -15.75 10.77 -16.14
C ALA A 231 -16.87 11.81 -16.34
N ILE A 232 -17.00 12.77 -15.41
CA ILE A 232 -17.95 13.89 -15.50
C ILE A 232 -17.62 14.79 -16.71
N ILE A 233 -16.35 15.17 -16.88
CA ILE A 233 -15.91 16.04 -17.99
C ILE A 233 -16.15 15.36 -19.35
N LEU A 234 -15.80 14.08 -19.47
CA LEU A 234 -16.05 13.30 -20.69
C LEU A 234 -17.55 13.16 -20.98
N GLY A 235 -18.36 12.91 -19.95
CA GLY A 235 -19.81 12.87 -20.06
C GLY A 235 -20.40 14.19 -20.56
N LEU A 236 -19.94 15.32 -20.02
CA LEU A 236 -20.34 16.66 -20.46
C LEU A 236 -19.92 16.93 -21.91
N ALA A 237 -18.69 16.58 -22.29
CA ALA A 237 -18.19 16.77 -23.65
C ALA A 237 -19.01 15.96 -24.68
N ILE A 238 -19.33 14.71 -24.37
CA ILE A 238 -20.13 13.84 -25.25
C ILE A 238 -21.59 14.30 -25.31
N SER A 239 -22.15 14.77 -24.18
CA SER A 239 -23.49 15.36 -24.16
C SER A 239 -23.57 16.63 -25.01
N ALA A 240 -22.58 17.53 -24.91
CA ALA A 240 -22.49 18.72 -25.74
C ALA A 240 -22.35 18.39 -27.23
N ALA A 241 -21.49 17.42 -27.58
CA ALA A 241 -21.35 16.96 -28.97
C ALA A 241 -22.65 16.35 -29.51
N GLY A 242 -23.34 15.55 -28.68
CA GLY A 242 -24.65 14.98 -29.01
C GLY A 242 -25.72 16.05 -29.21
N PHE A 243 -25.74 17.09 -28.38
CA PHE A 243 -26.66 18.23 -28.52
C PHE A 243 -26.41 18.99 -29.83
N CYS A 244 -25.15 19.30 -30.17
CA CYS A 244 -24.80 19.93 -31.44
C CYS A 244 -25.23 19.08 -32.64
N TYR A 245 -25.02 17.76 -32.59
CA TYR A 245 -25.47 16.85 -33.64
C TYR A 245 -27.00 16.79 -33.75
N ALA A 246 -27.73 16.81 -32.63
CA ALA A 246 -29.18 16.87 -32.62
C ALA A 246 -29.71 18.16 -33.26
N CYS A 247 -29.11 19.32 -32.95
CA CYS A 247 -29.45 20.59 -33.61
C CYS A 247 -29.21 20.54 -35.12
N TYR A 248 -28.09 19.96 -35.56
CA TYR A 248 -27.79 19.77 -36.99
C TYR A 248 -28.79 18.82 -37.68
N ALA A 249 -29.14 17.71 -37.03
CA ALA A 249 -30.13 16.75 -37.54
C ALA A 249 -31.53 17.37 -37.66
N LEU A 250 -31.95 18.17 -36.68
CA LEU A 250 -33.23 18.91 -36.73
C LEU A 250 -33.23 19.95 -37.85
N TYR A 251 -32.15 20.73 -37.98
CA TYR A 251 -32.01 21.71 -39.05
C TYR A 251 -32.12 21.07 -40.45
N THR A 252 -31.37 19.99 -40.68
CA THR A 252 -31.42 19.28 -41.96
C THR A 252 -32.79 18.65 -42.25
N HIS A 253 -33.48 18.15 -41.23
CA HIS A 253 -34.83 17.60 -41.36
C HIS A 253 -35.86 18.67 -41.78
N PHE A 254 -35.87 19.84 -41.15
CA PHE A 254 -36.87 20.88 -41.42
C PHE A 254 -36.58 21.69 -42.70
N PHE A 255 -35.31 21.93 -43.04
CA PHE A 255 -34.96 22.88 -44.10
C PHE A 255 -34.43 22.25 -45.39
N SER A 256 -33.90 21.01 -45.34
CA SER A 256 -33.17 20.44 -46.50
C SER A 256 -33.93 19.32 -47.23
N GLY A 257 -35.03 18.79 -46.69
CA GLY A 257 -35.91 17.82 -47.37
C GLY A 257 -35.24 16.50 -47.81
N ARG A 258 -34.00 16.24 -47.40
CA ARG A 258 -33.18 15.06 -47.76
C ARG A 258 -32.89 14.23 -46.50
N THR A 259 -33.63 13.14 -46.30
CA THR A 259 -33.25 12.08 -45.33
C THR A 259 -33.69 10.75 -45.94
N VAL A 260 -32.89 9.67 -46.05
CA VAL A 260 -32.11 8.96 -45.02
C VAL A 260 -30.93 8.16 -45.63
N THR A 261 -29.72 8.32 -45.09
CA THR A 261 -28.76 7.23 -44.76
C THR A 261 -27.96 7.68 -43.54
N GLY A 262 -28.43 7.29 -42.36
CA GLY A 262 -27.85 7.67 -41.06
C GLY A 262 -27.83 6.53 -40.05
N TRP A 263 -28.06 5.29 -40.51
CA TRP A 263 -28.05 4.11 -39.65
C TRP A 263 -26.67 3.89 -39.03
N THR A 264 -25.60 4.05 -39.81
CA THR A 264 -24.23 3.92 -39.30
C THR A 264 -23.90 4.98 -38.27
N SER A 265 -24.27 6.26 -38.49
CA SER A 265 -24.02 7.33 -37.51
C SER A 265 -24.89 7.19 -36.26
N LEU A 266 -26.14 6.74 -36.40
CA LEU A 266 -27.05 6.50 -35.29
C LEU A 266 -26.59 5.30 -34.44
N LEU A 267 -26.22 4.19 -35.08
CA LEU A 267 -25.67 3.00 -34.41
C LEU A 267 -24.35 3.31 -33.71
N VAL A 268 -23.43 4.02 -34.37
CA VAL A 268 -22.17 4.45 -33.74
C VAL A 268 -22.43 5.41 -32.58
N GLY A 269 -23.35 6.37 -32.72
CA GLY A 269 -23.72 7.31 -31.65
C GLY A 269 -24.32 6.60 -30.43
N VAL A 270 -25.25 5.66 -30.64
CA VAL A 270 -25.86 4.86 -29.58
C VAL A 270 -24.81 3.97 -28.90
N LEU A 271 -23.97 3.28 -29.65
CA LEU A 271 -22.91 2.43 -29.08
C LEU A 271 -21.88 3.25 -28.30
N LEU A 272 -21.49 4.42 -28.79
CA LEU A 272 -20.52 5.29 -28.13
C LEU A 272 -21.10 5.88 -26.84
N MET A 273 -22.34 6.39 -26.88
CA MET A 273 -23.02 6.87 -25.66
C MET A 273 -23.23 5.74 -24.65
N GLY A 274 -23.65 4.56 -25.11
CA GLY A 274 -23.80 3.37 -24.25
C GLY A 274 -22.48 2.96 -23.62
N GLY A 275 -21.39 2.91 -24.40
CA GLY A 275 -20.05 2.60 -23.90
C GLY A 275 -19.57 3.60 -22.85
N VAL A 276 -19.78 4.89 -23.08
CA VAL A 276 -19.39 5.94 -22.11
C VAL A 276 -20.24 5.87 -20.84
N GLN A 277 -21.55 5.64 -20.95
CA GLN A 277 -22.43 5.45 -19.79
C GLN A 277 -21.98 4.26 -18.95
N LEU A 278 -21.62 3.13 -19.58
CA LEU A 278 -21.09 1.96 -18.88
C LEU A 278 -19.76 2.26 -18.17
N ILE A 279 -18.86 3.04 -18.78
CA ILE A 279 -17.62 3.49 -18.14
C ILE A 279 -17.92 4.37 -16.91
N VAL A 280 -18.80 5.37 -17.04
CA VAL A 280 -19.18 6.26 -15.93
C VAL A 280 -19.82 5.48 -14.80
N LEU A 281 -20.74 4.56 -15.10
CA LEU A 281 -21.36 3.67 -14.11
C LEU A 281 -20.34 2.75 -13.46
N GLY A 282 -19.36 2.23 -14.21
CA GLY A 282 -18.26 1.44 -13.67
C GLY A 282 -17.43 2.24 -12.66
N ILE A 283 -17.07 3.49 -12.98
CA ILE A 283 -16.34 4.38 -12.08
C ILE A 283 -17.19 4.68 -10.83
N MET A 284 -18.47 5.02 -10.99
CA MET A 284 -19.36 5.25 -9.84
C MET A 284 -19.51 4.01 -8.96
N GLY A 285 -19.64 2.83 -9.57
CA GLY A 285 -19.74 1.55 -8.87
C GLY A 285 -18.50 1.26 -8.02
N GLU A 286 -17.30 1.58 -8.51
CA GLU A 286 -16.04 1.44 -7.79
C GLU A 286 -15.99 2.34 -6.53
N TYR A 287 -16.34 3.63 -6.66
CA TYR A 287 -16.40 4.54 -5.50
C TYR A 287 -17.50 4.14 -4.51
N LEU A 288 -18.69 3.75 -5.01
CA LEU A 288 -19.77 3.28 -4.17
C LEU A 288 -19.38 1.98 -3.42
N GLY A 289 -18.64 1.09 -4.08
CA GLY A 289 -18.05 -0.10 -3.46
C GLY A 289 -17.13 0.26 -2.30
N ARG A 290 -16.24 1.24 -2.47
CA ARG A 290 -15.34 1.72 -1.40
C ARG A 290 -16.11 2.34 -0.24
N VAL A 291 -17.11 3.16 -0.52
CA VAL A 291 -18.01 3.71 0.52
C VAL A 291 -18.72 2.58 1.26
N TYR A 292 -19.21 1.56 0.53
CA TYR A 292 -19.88 0.41 1.13
C TYR A 292 -18.94 -0.40 2.04
N GLU A 293 -17.68 -0.58 1.66
CA GLU A 293 -16.68 -1.24 2.51
C GLU A 293 -16.36 -0.45 3.77
N GLU A 294 -16.28 0.87 3.67
CA GLU A 294 -16.02 1.75 4.82
C GLU A 294 -17.21 1.74 5.81
N VAL A 295 -18.45 1.82 5.27
CA VAL A 295 -19.70 1.83 6.06
C VAL A 295 -19.98 0.48 6.72
N LYS A 296 -19.56 -0.65 6.12
CA LYS A 296 -19.68 -1.99 6.73
C LYS A 296 -18.97 -2.09 8.08
N ARG A 297 -17.95 -1.27 8.30
CA ARG A 297 -17.10 -1.29 9.50
C ARG A 297 -16.50 -2.65 9.83
N ARG A 298 -16.25 -3.48 8.81
CA ARG A 298 -15.59 -4.78 8.98
C ARG A 298 -14.09 -4.56 9.23
N PRO A 299 -13.47 -5.16 10.26
CA PRO A 299 -12.03 -5.01 10.50
C PRO A 299 -11.20 -5.52 9.32
N SER A 300 -10.09 -4.84 9.04
CA SER A 300 -9.17 -5.17 7.92
C SER A 300 -8.37 -6.44 8.16
N TYR A 301 -8.25 -6.86 9.42
CA TYR A 301 -7.67 -8.12 9.85
C TYR A 301 -8.39 -8.64 11.09
N VAL A 302 -8.24 -9.93 11.38
CA VAL A 302 -8.70 -10.54 12.63
C VAL A 302 -7.53 -11.26 13.27
N VAL A 303 -7.25 -10.93 14.52
CA VAL A 303 -6.19 -11.57 15.30
C VAL A 303 -6.73 -12.86 15.89
N GLU A 304 -6.08 -13.98 15.59
CA GLU A 304 -6.37 -15.29 16.21
C GLU A 304 -5.60 -15.45 17.51
N ARG A 305 -4.34 -14.99 17.54
CA ARG A 305 -3.45 -15.21 18.68
C ARG A 305 -2.48 -14.06 18.88
N LEU A 306 -2.11 -13.84 20.14
CA LEU A 306 -1.11 -12.87 20.57
C LEU A 306 -0.14 -13.53 21.54
N LEU A 307 1.16 -13.38 21.30
CA LEU A 307 2.23 -13.82 22.19
C LEU A 307 3.09 -12.61 22.56
N GLY A 308 3.34 -12.42 23.86
CA GLY A 308 4.16 -11.31 24.36
C GLY A 308 3.43 -9.95 24.44
N PHE A 309 2.11 -9.92 24.33
CA PHE A 309 1.28 -8.72 24.52
C PHE A 309 0.46 -8.82 25.80
N LYS A 310 0.22 -7.69 26.49
CA LYS A 310 -0.71 -7.64 27.63
C LYS A 310 -2.14 -7.76 27.10
N SER A 311 -3.01 -8.54 27.77
CA SER A 311 -4.35 -8.94 27.31
C SER A 311 -5.41 -7.83 27.12
N GLY A 312 -5.03 -6.55 26.98
CA GLY A 312 -5.94 -5.41 26.87
C GLY A 312 -6.05 -4.73 25.50
N GLY A 313 -5.26 -5.14 24.49
CA GLY A 313 -5.12 -4.37 23.23
C GLY A 313 -5.90 -4.89 22.02
N ALA A 314 -6.73 -5.93 22.14
CA ALA A 314 -7.29 -6.64 20.99
C ALA A 314 -8.74 -6.26 20.61
N ASN A 315 -9.45 -5.48 21.43
CA ASN A 315 -10.89 -5.24 21.28
C ASN A 315 -11.30 -3.75 21.41
N SER A 316 -10.73 -2.88 20.58
CA SER A 316 -11.32 -1.55 20.32
C SER A 316 -11.09 -1.13 18.87
#